data_AF-A0A3S0P8Q7-F1
#
_entry.id   AF-A0A3S0P8Q7-F1
#
_cell.length_a   1.000
_cell.length_b   1.000
_cell.length_c   1.000
_cell.angle_alpha   90.00
_cell.angle_beta   90.00
_cell.angle_gamma   90.00
#
_symmetry.space_group_name_H-M   'P 1'
#
loop_
_entity.id
_entity.type
_entity.pdbx_description
1 polymer ?
#
loop_
_entity_poly.entity_id
_entity_poly.type
_entity_poly.pdbx_seq_one_letter_code
_entity_poly.pdbx_strand_id
1 'polypeptide(L)'
;MKKSETDILVEKFFNGETTEEEEKLLHEASLNAPLGSDRKLFQSEAEKEHSSLIAQRSTLNAHRSSLLQSLTPQPEVPLGLEHRLSRQIDQWNSIERRSEKRVRIAVMRWTIGIAAGIALIVGIAIPTLREPDAVKYAEEQETYNDPEMAQREAEKALAKFSDCINKGFDIMDKTTNKNVKQ
;
A
#
# COMPACT_ATOMS: atom_id res chain seq x y z
N MET A 1 32.80 6.23 -53.10
CA MET A 1 32.06 5.04 -52.62
C MET A 1 30.92 5.55 -51.74
N LYS A 2 29.66 5.24 -52.06
CA LYS A 2 28.52 5.72 -51.25
C LYS A 2 28.48 4.86 -49.98
N LYS A 3 28.64 5.46 -48.79
CA LYS A 3 28.43 4.75 -47.52
C LYS A 3 26.97 4.27 -47.50
N SER A 4 26.74 3.00 -47.15
CA SER A 4 25.39 2.50 -46.88
C SER A 4 24.83 3.22 -45.66
N GLU A 5 23.51 3.35 -45.59
CA GLU A 5 22.81 4.01 -44.50
C GLU A 5 23.15 3.40 -43.13
N THR A 6 23.42 2.09 -43.09
CA THR A 6 23.87 1.36 -41.90
C THR A 6 25.27 1.76 -41.43
N ASP A 7 26.21 1.98 -42.34
CA ASP A 7 27.59 2.37 -41.98
C ASP A 7 27.61 3.76 -41.37
N ILE A 8 26.76 4.66 -41.89
CA ILE A 8 26.57 6.00 -41.35
C ILE A 8 25.98 5.92 -39.93
N LEU A 9 25.02 5.03 -39.72
CA LEU A 9 24.36 4.85 -38.43
C LEU A 9 25.31 4.24 -37.37
N VAL A 10 26.14 3.27 -37.78
CA VAL A 10 27.19 2.69 -36.92
C VAL A 10 28.24 3.73 -36.53
N GLU A 11 28.68 4.57 -37.47
CA GLU A 11 29.63 5.64 -37.19
C GLU A 11 29.05 6.68 -36.21
N LYS A 12 27.78 7.07 -36.38
CA LYS A 12 27.08 7.95 -35.44
C LYS A 12 26.93 7.32 -34.06
N PHE A 13 26.69 6.01 -33.96
CA PHE A 13 26.59 5.30 -32.69
C PHE A 13 27.90 5.37 -31.91
N PHE A 14 29.03 5.11 -32.58
CA PHE A 14 30.35 5.24 -31.95
C PHE A 14 30.72 6.68 -31.58
N ASN A 15 30.15 7.67 -32.26
CA ASN A 15 30.30 9.08 -31.92
C ASN A 15 29.31 9.56 -30.84
N GLY A 16 28.35 8.72 -30.40
CA GLY A 16 27.35 9.07 -29.40
C GLY A 16 26.27 10.03 -29.89
N GLU A 17 26.07 10.13 -31.21
CA GLU A 17 25.12 11.04 -31.86
C GLU A 17 23.81 10.34 -32.27
N THR A 18 23.59 9.08 -31.87
CA THR A 18 22.39 8.31 -32.19
C THR A 18 21.22 8.66 -31.29
N THR A 19 20.03 8.68 -31.88
CA THR A 19 18.76 8.79 -31.16
C THR A 19 18.22 7.41 -30.75
N GLU A 20 17.36 7.33 -29.72
CA GLU A 20 16.86 6.04 -29.19
C GLU A 20 16.20 5.15 -30.27
N GLU A 21 15.53 5.74 -31.25
CA GLU A 21 14.92 5.00 -32.36
C GLU A 21 15.97 4.43 -33.33
N GLU A 22 17.05 5.16 -33.58
CA GLU A 22 18.18 4.71 -34.40
C GLU A 22 18.98 3.60 -33.70
N GLU A 23 19.16 3.69 -32.39
CA GLU A 23 19.78 2.63 -31.59
C GLU A 23 18.96 1.34 -31.61
N LYS A 24 17.64 1.45 -31.58
CA LYS A 24 16.75 0.30 -31.68
C LYS A 24 16.87 -0.39 -33.05
N LEU A 25 16.98 0.39 -34.12
CA LEU A 25 17.22 -0.13 -35.48
C LEU A 25 18.61 -0.78 -35.61
N LEU A 26 19.64 -0.20 -34.99
CA LEU A 26 20.96 -0.82 -34.92
C LEU A 26 20.93 -2.14 -34.15
N HIS A 27 20.20 -2.20 -33.04
CA HIS A 27 20.05 -3.40 -32.24
C HIS A 27 19.35 -4.51 -33.03
N GLU A 28 18.24 -4.19 -33.70
CA GLU A 28 17.50 -5.14 -34.54
C GLU A 28 18.34 -5.61 -35.75
N ALA A 29 19.07 -4.69 -36.40
CA ALA A 29 19.98 -5.03 -37.49
C ALA A 29 21.13 -5.93 -37.04
N SER A 30 21.66 -5.73 -35.83
CA SER A 30 22.72 -6.59 -35.25
C SER A 30 22.22 -8.01 -34.94
N LEU A 31 20.94 -8.16 -34.58
CA LEU A 31 20.31 -9.44 -34.29
C LEU A 31 19.98 -10.21 -35.57
N ASN A 32 19.56 -9.50 -36.62
CA ASN A 32 19.17 -10.07 -37.91
C ASN A 32 20.33 -10.20 -38.90
N ALA A 33 21.48 -9.59 -38.62
CA ALA A 33 22.69 -9.81 -39.39
C ALA A 33 23.06 -11.30 -39.33
N PRO A 34 23.28 -11.98 -40.46
CA PRO A 34 23.80 -13.33 -40.48
C PRO A 34 25.27 -13.29 -40.07
N LEU A 35 25.53 -13.09 -38.77
CA LEU A 35 26.81 -13.40 -38.16
C LEU A 35 26.96 -14.92 -38.28
N GLY A 36 27.78 -15.31 -39.26
CA GLY A 36 27.95 -16.68 -39.73
C GLY A 36 28.43 -17.67 -38.67
N SER A 37 28.68 -18.89 -39.13
CA SER A 37 29.12 -20.08 -38.38
C SER A 37 30.19 -19.86 -37.30
N ASP A 38 30.91 -18.75 -37.33
CA ASP A 38 31.92 -18.35 -36.37
C ASP A 38 31.36 -18.11 -34.96
N ARG A 39 30.12 -17.60 -34.80
CA ARG A 39 29.55 -17.39 -33.44
C ARG A 39 29.47 -18.71 -32.66
N LYS A 40 29.10 -19.81 -33.32
CA LYS A 40 29.01 -21.13 -32.69
C LYS A 40 30.40 -21.69 -32.37
N LEU A 41 31.38 -21.43 -33.23
CA LEU A 41 32.77 -21.81 -32.99
C LEU A 41 33.33 -21.07 -31.77
N PHE A 42 33.18 -19.75 -31.72
CA PHE A 42 33.59 -18.92 -30.58
C PHE A 42 32.86 -19.29 -29.28
N GLN A 43 31.56 -19.60 -29.35
CA GLN A 43 30.81 -20.08 -28.18
C GLN A 43 31.38 -21.41 -27.67
N SER A 44 31.69 -22.35 -28.58
CA SER A 44 32.23 -23.66 -28.21
C SER A 44 33.66 -23.60 -27.68
N GLU A 45 34.49 -22.68 -28.18
CA GLU A 45 35.85 -22.44 -27.70
C GLU A 45 35.79 -21.82 -26.28
N ALA A 46 34.94 -20.80 -26.11
CA ALA A 46 34.73 -20.14 -24.82
C ALA A 46 34.20 -21.12 -23.77
N GLU A 47 33.26 -22.00 -24.12
CA GLU A 47 32.73 -23.02 -23.20
C GLU A 47 33.78 -24.04 -22.77
N LYS A 48 34.68 -24.44 -23.68
CA LYS A 48 35.80 -25.34 -23.36
C LYS A 48 36.80 -24.67 -22.42
N GLU A 49 37.18 -23.42 -22.70
CA GLU A 49 38.07 -22.65 -21.84
C GLU A 49 37.43 -22.35 -20.47
N HIS A 50 36.15 -22.00 -20.43
CA HIS A 50 35.44 -21.82 -19.18
C HIS A 50 35.38 -23.12 -18.37
N SER A 51 35.14 -24.26 -19.01
CA SER A 51 35.13 -25.56 -18.34
C SER A 51 36.50 -25.92 -17.79
N SER A 52 37.58 -25.67 -18.55
CA SER A 52 38.96 -25.93 -18.09
C SER A 52 39.36 -24.99 -16.95
N LEU A 53 38.99 -23.71 -17.01
CA LEU A 53 39.22 -22.74 -15.95
C LEU A 53 38.43 -23.06 -14.68
N ILE A 54 37.20 -23.53 -14.80
CA ILE A 54 36.39 -23.96 -13.64
C ILE A 54 37.01 -25.21 -13.00
N ALA A 55 37.47 -26.18 -13.81
CA ALA A 55 38.18 -27.35 -13.31
C ALA A 55 39.51 -26.97 -12.63
N GLN A 56 40.26 -26.02 -13.20
CA GLN A 56 41.51 -25.55 -12.60
C GLN A 56 41.25 -24.73 -11.32
N ARG A 57 40.15 -23.98 -11.26
CA ARG A 57 39.74 -23.24 -10.06
C ARG A 57 39.29 -24.19 -8.95
N SER A 58 38.62 -25.29 -9.29
CA SER A 58 38.22 -26.28 -8.29
C SER A 58 39.42 -27.05 -7.74
N THR A 59 40.40 -27.44 -8.57
CA THR A 59 41.64 -28.07 -8.10
C THR A 59 42.47 -27.12 -7.26
N LEU A 60 42.61 -25.85 -7.66
CA LEU A 60 43.30 -24.84 -6.86
C LEU A 60 42.62 -24.61 -5.51
N ASN A 61 41.28 -24.56 -5.47
CA ASN A 61 40.53 -24.43 -4.23
C ASN A 61 40.71 -25.65 -3.33
N ALA A 62 40.73 -26.86 -3.88
CA ALA A 62 41.00 -28.10 -3.13
C ALA A 62 42.44 -28.15 -2.59
N HIS A 63 43.41 -27.70 -3.38
CA HIS A 63 44.80 -27.57 -2.92
C HIS A 63 44.93 -26.52 -1.82
N ARG A 64 44.25 -25.38 -1.97
CA ARG A 64 44.21 -24.32 -0.97
C ARG A 64 43.58 -24.80 0.34
N SER A 65 42.47 -25.56 0.29
CA SER A 65 41.86 -26.12 1.51
C SER A 65 42.76 -27.16 2.17
N SER A 66 43.41 -28.04 1.40
CA SER A 66 44.41 -29.00 1.89
C SER A 66 45.61 -28.32 2.56
N LEU A 67 46.13 -27.25 1.95
CA LEU A 67 47.25 -26.48 2.48
C LEU A 67 46.84 -25.71 3.74
N LEU A 68 45.65 -25.11 3.77
CA LEU A 68 45.14 -24.47 5.00
C LEU A 68 44.97 -25.50 6.12
N GLN A 69 44.49 -26.71 5.83
CA GLN A 69 44.36 -27.80 6.80
C GLN A 69 45.70 -28.27 7.38
N SER A 70 46.80 -28.17 6.63
CA SER A 70 48.13 -28.55 7.10
C SER A 70 48.88 -27.42 7.80
N LEU A 71 48.58 -26.15 7.46
CA LEU A 71 49.22 -24.98 8.06
C LEU A 71 48.53 -24.48 9.33
N THR A 72 47.25 -24.79 9.54
CA THR A 72 46.56 -24.43 10.79
C THR A 72 46.24 -25.68 11.61
N PRO A 73 46.58 -25.71 12.91
CA PRO A 73 45.90 -26.64 13.81
C PRO A 73 44.41 -26.32 13.73
N GLN A 74 43.60 -27.33 13.38
CA GLN A 74 42.14 -27.23 13.34
C GLN A 74 41.66 -26.46 14.57
N PRO A 75 41.00 -25.30 14.41
CA PRO A 75 40.41 -24.63 15.56
C PRO A 75 39.32 -25.55 16.08
N GLU A 76 39.59 -26.26 17.18
CA GLU A 76 38.62 -27.10 17.85
C GLU A 76 37.41 -26.21 18.15
N VAL A 77 36.34 -26.41 17.39
CA VAL A 77 35.10 -25.65 17.55
C VAL A 77 34.66 -25.91 19.00
N PRO A 78 34.60 -24.88 19.86
CA PRO A 78 34.34 -25.07 21.27
C PRO A 78 33.01 -25.82 21.43
N LEU A 79 32.99 -26.90 22.22
CA LEU A 79 31.76 -27.65 22.45
C LEU A 79 30.65 -26.68 22.90
N GLY A 80 29.52 -26.71 22.18
CA GLY A 80 28.37 -25.86 22.45
C GLY A 80 28.34 -24.51 21.73
N LEU A 81 29.31 -24.19 20.85
CA LEU A 81 29.25 -23.00 20.01
C LEU A 81 27.99 -22.99 19.13
N GLU A 82 27.63 -24.14 18.56
CA GLU A 82 26.42 -24.31 17.75
C GLU A 82 25.15 -24.01 18.55
N HIS A 83 25.09 -24.49 19.79
CA HIS A 83 23.96 -24.22 20.67
C HIS A 83 23.89 -22.74 21.06
N ARG A 84 25.03 -22.08 21.27
CA ARG A 84 25.08 -20.63 21.54
C ARG A 84 24.62 -19.83 20.33
N LEU A 85 25.07 -20.20 19.13
CA LEU A 85 24.67 -19.57 17.88
C LEU A 85 23.17 -19.76 17.61
N SER A 86 22.65 -20.98 17.76
CA SER A 86 21.22 -21.27 17.64
C SER A 86 20.40 -20.42 18.62
N ARG A 87 20.83 -20.33 19.89
CA ARG A 87 20.18 -19.47 20.89
C ARG A 87 20.22 -17.99 20.51
N GLN A 88 21.34 -17.50 19.96
CA GLN A 88 21.44 -16.12 19.50
C GLN A 88 20.53 -15.88 18.30
N ILE A 89 20.46 -16.80 17.34
CA ILE A 89 19.55 -16.70 16.18
C ILE A 89 18.10 -16.60 16.64
N ASP A 90 17.66 -17.46 17.57
CA ASP A 90 16.30 -17.43 18.11
C ASP A 90 16.00 -16.11 18.85
N GLN A 91 16.98 -15.60 19.60
CA GLN A 91 16.87 -14.30 20.25
C GLN A 91 16.73 -13.16 19.24
N TRP A 92 17.55 -13.14 18.18
CA TRP A 92 17.48 -12.11 17.15
C TRP A 92 16.16 -12.15 16.38
N ASN A 93 15.66 -13.34 16.00
CA ASN A 93 14.35 -13.51 15.39
C ASN A 93 13.21 -12.99 16.29
N SER A 94 13.33 -13.20 17.61
CA SER A 94 12.36 -12.67 18.57
C SER A 94 12.43 -11.13 18.71
N ILE A 95 13.63 -10.55 18.61
CA ILE A 95 13.86 -9.10 18.70
C ILE A 95 13.33 -8.43 17.44
N GLU A 96 13.61 -8.98 16.26
CA GLU A 96 13.16 -8.49 14.96
C GLU A 96 11.62 -8.44 14.90
N ARG A 97 10.96 -9.53 15.30
CA ARG A 97 9.49 -9.58 15.39
C ARG A 97 8.92 -8.58 16.41
N ARG A 98 9.65 -8.28 17.48
CA ARG A 98 9.24 -7.26 18.48
C ARG A 98 9.49 -5.83 17.97
N SER A 99 10.58 -5.57 17.24
CA SER A 99 10.85 -4.26 16.65
C SER A 99 9.85 -3.91 15.56
N GLU A 100 9.48 -4.85 14.69
CA GLU A 100 8.45 -4.62 13.67
C GLU A 100 7.11 -4.19 14.28
N LYS A 101 6.70 -4.81 15.40
CA LYS A 101 5.47 -4.44 16.11
C LYS A 101 5.57 -3.03 16.69
N ARG A 102 6.71 -2.66 17.27
CA ARG A 102 6.94 -1.31 17.82
C ARG A 102 7.00 -0.24 16.74
N VAL A 103 7.65 -0.52 15.61
CA VAL A 103 7.69 0.38 14.45
C VAL A 103 6.30 0.62 13.89
N ARG A 104 5.48 -0.43 13.74
CA ARG A 104 4.08 -0.29 13.28
C ARG A 104 3.25 0.61 14.21
N ILE A 105 3.37 0.46 15.53
CA ILE A 105 2.64 1.30 16.49
C ILE A 105 3.14 2.75 16.46
N ALA A 106 4.45 2.97 16.31
CA ALA A 106 5.02 4.31 16.21
C ALA A 106 4.58 5.03 14.94
N VAL A 107 4.63 4.36 13.79
CA VAL A 107 4.18 4.90 12.49
C VAL A 107 2.67 5.19 12.54
N MET A 108 1.87 4.28 13.10
CA MET A 108 0.42 4.47 13.21
C MET A 108 0.04 5.68 14.08
N ARG A 109 0.80 5.97 15.14
CA ARG A 109 0.61 7.18 15.97
C ARG A 109 0.95 8.47 15.21
N TRP A 110 1.95 8.44 14.33
CA TRP A 110 2.32 9.59 13.49
C TRP A 110 1.32 9.83 12.35
N THR A 111 0.84 8.78 11.69
CA THR A 111 -0.12 8.91 10.59
C THR A 111 -1.51 9.35 11.07
N ILE A 112 -1.90 9.03 12.32
CA ILE A 112 -3.12 9.56 12.94
C ILE A 112 -3.11 11.09 13.02
N GLY A 113 -1.96 11.71 13.33
CA GLY A 113 -1.84 13.17 13.36
C GLY A 113 -2.01 13.81 11.97
N ILE A 114 -1.37 13.23 10.96
CA ILE A 114 -1.48 13.69 9.56
C ILE A 114 -2.92 13.51 9.05
N ALA A 115 -3.52 12.36 9.31
CA ALA A 115 -4.90 12.08 8.91
C ALA A 115 -5.90 13.02 9.59
N ALA A 116 -5.72 13.33 10.88
CA ALA A 116 -6.57 14.29 11.58
C ALA A 116 -6.45 15.72 11.00
N GLY A 117 -5.25 16.14 10.61
CA GLY A 117 -5.03 17.41 9.92
C GLY A 117 -5.74 17.47 8.57
N ILE A 118 -5.62 16.41 7.76
CA ILE A 118 -6.33 16.30 6.48
C ILE A 118 -7.85 16.27 6.70
N ALA A 119 -8.34 15.52 7.69
CA ALA A 119 -9.76 15.45 8.02
C ALA A 119 -10.34 16.81 8.45
N LEU A 120 -9.57 17.64 9.17
CA LEU A 120 -9.95 19.02 9.50
C LEU A 120 -10.08 19.88 8.25
N ILE A 121 -9.09 19.83 7.36
CA ILE A 121 -9.11 20.59 6.10
C ILE A 121 -10.31 20.15 5.25
N VAL A 122 -10.53 18.84 5.11
CA VAL A 122 -11.65 18.28 4.35
C VAL A 122 -12.99 18.63 4.99
N GLY A 123 -13.08 18.57 6.32
CA GLY A 123 -14.28 18.89 7.09
C GLY A 123 -14.71 20.35 6.94
N ILE A 124 -13.77 21.27 6.74
CA ILE A 124 -14.06 22.68 6.45
C ILE A 124 -14.27 22.90 4.95
N ALA A 125 -13.45 22.28 4.10
CA ALA A 125 -13.49 22.49 2.65
C ALA A 125 -14.82 22.00 2.03
N ILE A 126 -15.28 20.79 2.36
CA ILE A 126 -16.51 20.21 1.79
C ILE A 126 -17.75 21.10 1.98
N PRO A 127 -18.08 21.61 3.18
CA PRO A 127 -19.24 22.48 3.36
C PRO A 127 -19.06 23.87 2.75
N THR A 128 -17.83 24.35 2.53
CA THR A 128 -17.60 25.63 1.81
C THR A 128 -17.70 25.51 0.30
N LEU A 129 -17.44 24.31 -0.24
CA LEU A 129 -17.52 23.99 -1.67
C LEU A 129 -18.93 23.53 -2.09
N ARG A 130 -19.72 23.00 -1.16
CA ARG A 130 -21.17 22.85 -1.33
C ARG A 130 -21.80 24.23 -1.16
N GLU A 131 -22.69 24.61 -2.06
CA GLU A 131 -23.49 25.84 -1.91
C GLU A 131 -24.14 25.90 -0.51
N PRO A 132 -24.27 27.10 0.08
CA PRO A 132 -24.66 27.33 1.48
C PRO A 132 -26.13 27.02 1.78
N ASP A 133 -26.73 26.03 1.12
CA ASP A 133 -28.09 25.56 1.44
C ASP A 133 -28.13 24.81 2.77
N ALA A 134 -26.97 24.44 3.34
CA ALA A 134 -26.88 23.78 4.64
C ALA A 134 -27.07 24.72 5.85
N VAL A 135 -26.96 26.05 5.66
CA VAL A 135 -27.22 27.03 6.74
C VAL A 135 -28.72 27.15 7.05
N LYS A 136 -29.59 26.63 6.17
CA LYS A 136 -31.05 26.61 6.38
C LYS A 136 -31.51 25.70 7.53
N TYR A 137 -30.64 24.82 8.04
CA TYR A 137 -30.93 23.95 9.18
C TYR A 137 -30.38 24.48 10.51
N ALA A 138 -29.63 25.59 10.49
CA ALA A 138 -29.03 26.21 11.68
C ALA A 138 -29.74 27.50 12.13
N GLU A 139 -30.74 27.96 11.38
CA GLU A 139 -31.80 28.78 11.96
C GLU A 139 -32.81 27.82 12.58
N GLU A 140 -32.63 27.51 13.86
CA GLU A 140 -33.79 27.35 14.74
C GLU A 140 -34.53 28.69 14.72
N GLN A 141 -35.30 28.95 13.65
CA GLN A 141 -36.32 29.98 13.68
C GLN A 141 -37.24 29.59 14.83
N GLU A 142 -37.15 30.33 15.94
CA GLU A 142 -38.10 30.27 17.03
C GLU A 142 -39.49 30.27 16.39
N THR A 143 -40.20 29.15 16.49
CA THR A 143 -41.43 28.87 15.72
C THR A 143 -42.50 29.95 15.92
N TYR A 144 -42.37 30.76 16.96
CA TYR A 144 -43.11 32.00 17.14
C TYR A 144 -42.23 33.09 17.77
N ASN A 145 -42.10 34.24 17.09
CA ASN A 145 -41.36 35.43 17.56
C ASN A 145 -42.11 36.24 18.65
N ASP A 146 -43.35 35.86 18.98
CA ASP A 146 -44.19 36.52 19.97
C ASP A 146 -44.66 35.51 21.03
N PRO A 147 -44.30 35.67 22.32
CA PRO A 147 -44.64 34.73 23.39
C PRO A 147 -46.15 34.57 23.57
N GLU A 148 -46.96 35.58 23.27
CA GLU A 148 -48.42 35.46 23.37
C GLU A 148 -49.01 34.53 22.30
N MET A 149 -48.46 34.56 21.08
CA MET A 149 -49.00 33.74 19.99
C MET A 149 -48.65 32.26 20.17
N ALA A 150 -47.49 31.96 20.77
CA ALA A 150 -47.12 30.61 21.18
C ALA A 150 -48.10 30.05 22.23
N GLN A 151 -48.49 30.88 23.21
CA GLN A 151 -49.47 30.49 24.22
C GLN A 151 -50.85 30.22 23.60
N ARG A 152 -51.33 31.08 22.69
CA ARG A 152 -52.63 30.87 22.02
C ARG A 152 -52.66 29.56 21.22
N GLU A 153 -51.59 29.21 20.49
CA GLU A 153 -51.57 27.95 19.75
C GLU A 153 -51.42 26.74 20.70
N ALA A 154 -50.71 26.89 21.82
CA ALA A 154 -50.65 25.87 22.87
C ALA A 154 -52.02 25.62 23.51
N GLU A 155 -52.78 26.66 23.83
CA GLU A 155 -54.16 26.56 24.33
C GLU A 155 -55.08 25.84 23.35
N LYS A 156 -54.94 26.15 22.06
CA LYS A 156 -55.69 25.48 20.99
C LYS A 156 -55.29 24.01 20.83
N ALA A 157 -54.01 23.68 21.03
CA ALA A 157 -53.56 22.29 21.06
C ALA A 157 -54.17 21.55 22.26
N LEU A 158 -54.13 22.14 23.45
CA LEU A 158 -54.74 21.61 24.68
C LEU A 158 -56.25 21.40 24.51
N ALA A 159 -56.95 22.34 23.88
CA ALA A 159 -58.39 22.20 23.59
C ALA A 159 -58.67 20.98 22.68
N LYS A 160 -57.86 20.80 21.63
CA LYS A 160 -57.97 19.60 20.76
C LYS A 160 -57.66 18.31 21.51
N PHE A 161 -56.68 18.31 22.41
CA PHE A 161 -56.39 17.15 23.26
C PHE A 161 -57.57 16.83 24.18
N SER A 162 -58.19 17.83 24.79
CA SER A 162 -59.38 17.68 25.62
C SER A 162 -60.54 17.03 24.83
N ASP A 163 -60.81 17.53 23.63
CA ASP A 163 -61.85 16.97 22.75
C ASP A 163 -61.57 15.51 22.36
N CYS A 164 -60.31 15.18 22.08
CA CYS A 164 -59.92 13.81 21.76
C CYS A 164 -60.08 12.86 22.96
N ILE A 165 -59.75 13.33 24.18
CA ILE A 165 -59.95 12.56 25.41
C ILE A 165 -61.44 12.34 25.68
N ASN A 166 -62.28 13.37 25.55
CA ASN A 166 -63.72 13.26 25.77
C ASN A 166 -64.38 12.28 24.78
N LYS A 167 -63.95 12.30 23.51
CA LYS A 167 -64.38 11.31 22.52
C LYS A 167 -63.94 9.89 22.90
N GLY A 168 -62.71 9.74 23.44
CA GLY A 168 -62.21 8.47 23.95
C GLY A 168 -63.06 7.90 25.08
N PHE A 169 -63.45 8.74 26.05
CA PHE A 169 -64.35 8.34 27.13
C PHE A 169 -65.74 7.91 26.63
N ASP A 170 -66.34 8.66 25.72
CA ASP A 170 -67.66 8.31 25.15
C ASP A 170 -67.63 6.97 24.40
N ILE A 171 -66.52 6.65 23.71
CA ILE A 171 -66.33 5.33 23.07
C ILE A 171 -66.27 4.23 24.15
N MET A 172 -65.52 4.44 25.23
CA MET A 172 -65.37 3.47 26.32
C MET A 172 -66.68 3.24 27.09
N ASP A 173 -67.46 4.29 27.34
CA ASP A 173 -68.76 4.15 28.01
C ASP A 173 -69.76 3.38 27.15
N LYS A 174 -69.76 3.64 25.83
CA LYS A 174 -70.59 2.90 24.87
C LYS A 174 -70.18 1.43 24.77
N THR A 175 -68.88 1.10 24.75
CA THR A 175 -68.43 -0.30 24.71
C THR A 175 -68.68 -1.01 26.03
N THR A 176 -68.47 -0.34 27.17
CA THR A 176 -68.73 -0.91 28.50
C THR A 176 -70.22 -1.20 28.70
N ASN A 177 -71.10 -0.24 28.39
CA ASN A 177 -72.55 -0.44 28.51
C ASN A 177 -73.07 -1.53 27.55
N LYS A 178 -72.47 -1.66 26.35
CA LYS A 178 -72.79 -2.77 25.43
C LYS A 178 -72.38 -4.14 25.97
N ASN A 179 -71.25 -4.25 26.67
CA ASN A 179 -70.79 -5.50 27.28
C ASN A 179 -71.54 -5.87 28.57
N VAL A 180 -72.15 -4.90 29.26
CA VAL A 180 -72.98 -5.15 30.47
C VAL A 180 -74.40 -5.64 30.11
N LYS A 181 -74.82 -5.49 28.85
CA LYS A 181 -76.17 -5.86 28.36
C LYS A 181 -76.23 -7.16 27.55
N GLN A 182 -75.13 -7.91 27.47
CA GLN A 182 -75.07 -9.29 26.96
C GLN A 182 -74.98 -10.27 28.13
#